data_AF-A0ABD2L3P8-F1
#
_entry.id   AF-A0ABD2L3P8-F1
#
_cell.length_a   1.000
_cell.length_b   1.000
_cell.length_c   1.000
_cell.angle_alpha   90.00
_cell.angle_beta   90.00
_cell.angle_gamma   90.00
#
_symmetry.space_group_name_H-M   'P 1'
#
loop_
_entity.id
_entity.type
_entity.pdbx_description
1 polymer ?
#
loop_
_entity_poly.entity_id
_entity_poly.type
_entity_poly.pdbx_seq_one_letter_code
_entity_poly.pdbx_strand_id
1 'polypeptide(L)'
;MLMKLIRFNMACPILLAILAIIEICSCLDKSKAVGPCLKGGRCPAGNFCAADNQCFPKKEGKKKVVAQRDVVQQGKQKDVVVQQQQGKQKDNIGPCVNGLCPNGYECRDDACFKVKAPVGAPKSIGPCVNNKCPDGYSCDQAEYKCISH
;
A
#
# COMPACT_ATOMS: atom_id res chain seq x y z
N MET A 1 -72.84 -8.03 3.43
CA MET A 1 -71.47 -7.54 3.16
C MET A 1 -71.04 -6.63 4.30
N LEU A 2 -70.44 -7.12 5.39
CA LEU A 2 -69.75 -6.24 6.36
C LEU A 2 -68.87 -7.01 7.36
N MET A 3 -67.89 -7.78 6.87
CA MET A 3 -66.83 -8.32 7.75
C MET A 3 -65.52 -8.37 6.96
N LYS A 4 -64.79 -7.25 6.91
CA LYS A 4 -63.37 -7.17 6.50
C LYS A 4 -62.84 -5.76 6.71
N LEU A 5 -62.72 -5.30 7.96
CA LEU A 5 -62.06 -4.01 8.24
C LEU A 5 -61.44 -3.89 9.65
N ILE A 6 -61.02 -5.01 10.26
CA ILE A 6 -60.36 -4.99 11.59
C ILE A 6 -59.14 -5.92 11.61
N ARG A 7 -58.23 -5.81 10.63
CA ARG A 7 -56.89 -6.45 10.69
C ARG A 7 -55.79 -5.60 10.03
N PHE A 8 -55.81 -4.29 10.23
CA PHE A 8 -54.79 -3.38 9.68
C PHE A 8 -54.17 -2.42 10.71
N ASN A 9 -54.26 -2.71 12.02
CA ASN A 9 -53.71 -1.81 13.05
C ASN A 9 -52.45 -2.37 13.76
N MET A 10 -52.25 -3.69 13.79
CA MET A 10 -51.11 -4.30 14.50
C MET A 10 -49.88 -4.62 13.62
N ALA A 11 -49.95 -4.37 12.32
CA ALA A 11 -48.83 -4.56 11.40
C ALA A 11 -48.10 -3.24 11.07
N CYS A 12 -48.72 -2.09 11.37
CA CYS A 12 -48.21 -0.77 11.00
C CYS A 12 -47.13 -0.22 11.97
N PRO A 13 -47.23 -0.35 13.31
CA PRO A 13 -46.22 0.23 14.20
C PRO A 13 -44.90 -0.55 14.17
N ILE A 14 -44.97 -1.87 13.95
CA ILE A 14 -43.79 -2.73 13.82
C ILE A 14 -43.08 -2.42 12.49
N LEU A 15 -43.82 -2.20 11.40
CA LEU A 15 -43.25 -1.82 10.11
C LEU A 15 -42.63 -0.41 10.13
N LEU A 16 -43.27 0.55 10.81
CA LEU A 16 -42.71 1.90 11.00
C LEU A 16 -41.47 1.89 11.91
N ALA A 17 -41.44 1.05 12.95
CA ALA A 17 -40.26 0.88 13.79
C ALA A 17 -39.09 0.22 13.04
N ILE A 18 -39.36 -0.76 12.16
CA ILE A 18 -38.33 -1.39 11.32
C ILE A 18 -37.75 -0.39 10.32
N LEU A 19 -38.58 0.47 9.70
CA LEU A 19 -38.11 1.52 8.80
C LEU A 19 -37.27 2.59 9.53
N ALA A 20 -37.63 2.94 10.76
CA ALA A 20 -36.84 3.86 11.59
C ALA A 20 -35.49 3.26 12.03
N ILE A 21 -35.41 1.94 12.26
CA ILE A 21 -34.14 1.25 12.58
C ILE A 21 -33.22 1.20 11.34
N ILE A 22 -33.77 1.09 10.13
CA ILE A 22 -32.98 1.11 8.89
C ILE A 22 -32.29 2.47 8.68
N GLU A 23 -32.88 3.59 9.10
CA GLU A 23 -32.24 4.92 9.00
C GLU A 23 -31.05 5.11 9.94
N ILE A 24 -31.03 4.43 11.10
CA ILE A 24 -30.00 4.62 12.14
C ILE A 24 -28.71 3.83 11.83
N CYS A 25 -28.76 2.82 10.97
CA CYS A 25 -27.60 1.93 10.71
C CYS A 25 -26.56 2.48 9.72
N SER A 26 -26.71 3.69 9.18
CA SER A 26 -25.78 4.25 8.18
C SER A 26 -24.49 4.85 8.77
N CYS A 27 -24.25 4.71 10.07
CA CYS A 27 -23.00 5.14 10.71
C CYS A 27 -21.84 4.18 10.37
N LEU A 28 -21.44 4.16 9.09
CA LEU A 28 -20.18 3.59 8.65
C LEU A 28 -19.05 4.40 9.32
N ASP A 29 -18.36 3.78 10.29
CA ASP A 29 -17.32 4.36 11.16
C ASP A 29 -16.36 5.33 10.45
N LYS A 30 -16.72 6.62 10.39
CA LYS A 30 -15.84 7.72 9.95
C LYS A 30 -14.69 7.98 10.93
N SER A 31 -14.71 7.35 12.11
CA SER A 31 -13.79 7.58 13.22
C SER A 31 -12.34 7.14 12.99
N LYS A 32 -12.00 6.59 11.80
CA LYS A 32 -10.64 6.19 11.42
C LYS A 32 -10.02 7.06 10.33
N ALA A 33 -10.73 8.10 9.90
CA ALA A 33 -10.18 9.05 8.95
C ALA A 33 -9.10 9.90 9.62
N VAL A 34 -7.92 9.94 9.02
CA VAL A 34 -6.77 10.75 9.47
C VAL A 34 -6.93 12.22 9.04
N GLY A 35 -7.80 12.48 8.05
CA GLY A 35 -8.08 13.81 7.52
C GLY A 35 -8.58 13.77 6.08
N PRO A 36 -8.84 14.94 5.47
CA PRO A 36 -9.24 15.02 4.06
C PRO A 36 -8.07 14.70 3.12
N CYS A 37 -8.39 14.33 1.88
CA CYS A 37 -7.37 14.11 0.85
C CYS A 37 -6.71 15.41 0.39
N LEU A 38 -5.41 15.34 0.10
CA LEU A 38 -4.63 16.43 -0.46
C LEU A 38 -4.93 16.59 -1.96
N LYS A 39 -4.53 17.74 -2.53
CA LYS A 39 -4.75 18.07 -3.95
C LYS A 39 -4.21 16.95 -4.86
N GLY A 40 -5.12 16.38 -5.67
CA GLY A 40 -4.84 15.22 -6.52
C GLY A 40 -5.15 13.86 -5.88
N GLY A 41 -6.02 13.79 -4.88
CA GLY A 41 -6.52 12.52 -4.32
C GLY A 41 -5.46 11.73 -3.54
N ARG A 42 -4.48 12.43 -2.96
CA ARG A 42 -3.33 11.82 -2.27
C ARG A 42 -3.44 11.99 -0.75
N CYS A 43 -2.81 11.09 -0.02
CA CYS A 43 -2.73 11.11 1.44
C CYS A 43 -1.26 10.96 1.89
N PRO A 44 -0.94 11.31 3.16
CA PRO A 44 0.37 11.04 3.75
C PRO A 44 0.77 9.55 3.64
N ALA A 45 2.07 9.27 3.72
CA ALA A 45 2.60 7.91 3.58
C ALA A 45 1.90 6.91 4.53
N GLY A 46 1.58 5.72 4.03
CA GLY A 46 0.86 4.70 4.78
C GLY A 46 -0.67 4.83 4.76
N ASN A 47 -1.22 5.92 4.21
CA ASN A 47 -2.66 6.13 4.09
C ASN A 47 -3.14 6.00 2.63
N PHE A 48 -4.44 5.83 2.43
CA PHE A 48 -5.09 5.87 1.12
C PHE A 48 -6.28 6.83 1.13
N CYS A 49 -6.54 7.48 0.00
CA CYS A 49 -7.71 8.35 -0.19
C CYS A 49 -8.90 7.48 -0.60
N ALA A 50 -9.98 7.50 0.18
CA ALA A 50 -11.23 6.86 -0.17
C ALA A 50 -12.09 7.79 -1.06
N ALA A 51 -13.13 7.22 -1.67
CA ALA A 51 -14.00 7.92 -2.62
C ALA A 51 -14.76 9.12 -2.00
N ASP A 52 -14.86 9.17 -0.68
CA ASP A 52 -15.48 10.24 0.10
C ASP A 52 -14.52 11.39 0.45
N ASN A 53 -13.38 11.50 -0.24
CA ASN A 53 -12.32 12.49 0.02
C ASN A 53 -11.70 12.41 1.43
N GLN A 54 -11.75 11.25 2.07
CA GLN A 54 -11.12 11.03 3.38
C GLN A 54 -9.93 10.06 3.28
N CYS A 55 -8.88 10.35 4.05
CA CYS A 55 -7.69 9.53 4.17
C CYS A 55 -7.83 8.50 5.29
N PHE A 56 -7.60 7.23 4.97
CA PHE A 56 -7.65 6.13 5.95
C PHE A 56 -6.31 5.39 6.04
N PRO A 57 -5.96 4.85 7.21
CA PRO A 57 -4.77 4.02 7.35
C PRO A 57 -4.92 2.71 6.58
N LYS A 58 -3.88 2.32 5.84
CA LYS A 58 -3.82 1.00 5.21
C LYS A 58 -3.68 -0.02 6.34
N LYS A 59 -4.71 -0.84 6.58
CA LYS A 59 -4.63 -1.93 7.55
C LYS A 59 -3.51 -2.87 7.12
N GLU A 60 -2.42 -2.88 7.88
CA GLU A 60 -1.35 -3.87 7.71
C GLU A 60 -1.98 -5.25 7.92
N GLY A 61 -2.08 -6.03 6.85
CA GLY A 61 -2.59 -7.39 6.94
C GLY A 61 -1.73 -8.15 7.94
N LYS A 62 -2.35 -8.68 9.00
CA LYS A 62 -1.70 -9.62 9.92
C LYS A 62 -0.98 -10.68 9.07
N LYS A 63 0.34 -10.77 9.20
CA LYS A 63 1.18 -11.81 8.57
C LYS A 63 0.53 -13.17 8.83
N LYS A 64 -0.18 -13.74 7.86
CA LYS A 64 -0.40 -15.19 7.84
C LYS A 64 0.92 -15.79 7.39
N VAL A 65 1.68 -16.31 8.35
CA VAL A 65 2.80 -17.21 8.06
C VAL A 65 2.17 -18.49 7.53
N VAL A 66 2.14 -18.64 6.21
CA VAL A 66 1.80 -19.90 5.54
C VAL A 66 3.12 -20.51 5.08
N ALA A 67 3.44 -21.68 5.63
CA ALA A 67 4.56 -22.49 5.18
C ALA A 67 4.31 -22.90 3.71
N GLN A 68 5.20 -22.51 2.81
CA GLN A 68 5.12 -22.83 1.39
C GLN A 68 5.82 -24.17 1.12
N ARG A 69 5.07 -25.12 0.55
CA ARG A 69 5.63 -26.25 -0.20
C ARG A 69 5.69 -25.85 -1.68
N ASP A 70 6.82 -26.12 -2.31
CA ASP A 70 7.10 -25.89 -3.73
C ASP A 70 6.25 -26.79 -4.62
N VAL A 71 5.56 -26.21 -5.62
CA VAL A 71 5.18 -26.91 -6.86
C VAL A 71 5.13 -25.92 -8.03
N VAL A 72 5.88 -26.27 -9.07
CA VAL A 72 6.02 -25.70 -10.42
C VAL A 72 4.68 -25.44 -11.12
N GLN A 73 4.55 -24.35 -11.89
CA GLN A 73 3.55 -24.29 -12.96
C GLN A 73 4.04 -23.67 -14.28
N GLN A 74 3.73 -24.42 -15.35
CA GLN A 74 3.81 -24.08 -16.77
C GLN A 74 2.66 -23.11 -17.15
N GLY A 75 2.83 -22.41 -18.27
CA GLY A 75 2.17 -21.15 -18.60
C GLY A 75 0.72 -21.19 -19.11
N LYS A 76 0.14 -19.99 -19.29
CA LYS A 76 -0.77 -19.61 -20.39
C LYS A 76 -1.10 -18.12 -20.33
N GLN A 77 -0.98 -17.45 -21.47
CA GLN A 77 -1.15 -16.02 -21.70
C GLN A 77 -2.60 -15.70 -22.09
N LYS A 78 -3.21 -14.66 -21.49
CA LYS A 78 -4.09 -13.65 -22.15
C LYS A 78 -4.79 -12.78 -21.10
N ASP A 79 -4.54 -11.48 -21.20
CA ASP A 79 -5.50 -10.38 -21.25
C ASP A 79 -4.86 -9.10 -20.70
N VAL A 80 -4.70 -8.14 -21.61
CA VAL A 80 -4.19 -6.80 -21.35
C VAL A 80 -5.28 -6.03 -20.61
N VAL A 81 -5.14 -5.91 -19.28
CA VAL A 81 -5.69 -4.81 -18.49
C VAL A 81 -4.60 -4.40 -17.51
N VAL A 82 -4.15 -3.14 -17.63
CA VAL A 82 -3.17 -2.51 -16.75
C VAL A 82 -3.72 -2.49 -15.33
N GLN A 83 -3.33 -3.48 -14.53
CA GLN A 83 -3.62 -3.53 -13.10
C GLN A 83 -2.29 -3.57 -12.36
N GLN A 84 -1.96 -2.43 -11.74
CA GLN A 84 -0.82 -2.24 -10.88
C GLN A 84 -0.97 -3.11 -9.61
N GLN A 85 -0.60 -4.37 -9.76
CA GLN A 85 -0.45 -5.33 -8.66
C GLN A 85 0.89 -5.04 -7.99
N GLN A 86 0.90 -4.20 -6.95
CA GLN A 86 2.08 -3.95 -6.13
C GLN A 86 2.33 -5.12 -5.16
N GLY A 87 2.58 -6.29 -5.74
CA GLY A 87 3.31 -7.38 -5.12
C GLY A 87 4.76 -7.30 -5.58
N LYS A 88 5.66 -6.87 -4.69
CA LYS A 88 7.07 -7.29 -4.67
C LYS A 88 7.81 -7.33 -6.03
N GLN A 89 7.92 -6.19 -6.70
CA GLN A 89 9.07 -5.86 -7.57
C GLN A 89 9.35 -4.37 -7.43
N LYS A 90 10.09 -3.98 -6.38
CA LYS A 90 10.41 -2.58 -6.08
C LYS A 90 11.86 -2.22 -6.39
N ASP A 91 12.52 -3.04 -7.20
CA ASP A 91 13.92 -2.84 -7.58
C ASP A 91 14.05 -2.35 -9.04
N ASN A 92 12.97 -2.35 -9.82
CA ASN A 92 12.94 -1.81 -11.19
C ASN A 92 12.68 -0.29 -11.15
N ILE A 93 13.55 0.49 -11.80
CA ILE A 93 13.43 1.96 -11.89
C ILE A 93 13.11 2.49 -13.30
N GLY A 94 12.99 1.62 -14.30
CA GLY A 94 12.74 1.99 -15.69
C GLY A 94 13.46 1.07 -16.69
N PRO A 95 13.27 1.34 -18.00
CA PRO A 95 13.96 0.61 -19.05
C PRO A 95 15.44 0.98 -19.11
N CYS A 96 16.24 0.10 -19.72
CA CYS A 96 17.62 0.43 -20.03
C CYS A 96 17.69 1.47 -21.16
N VAL A 97 18.67 2.38 -21.08
CA VAL A 97 18.94 3.35 -22.14
C VAL A 97 20.27 2.95 -22.77
N ASN A 98 20.24 2.48 -24.03
CA ASN A 98 21.41 1.93 -24.73
C ASN A 98 22.11 0.80 -23.94
N GLY A 99 21.34 -0.06 -23.26
CA GLY A 99 21.89 -1.15 -22.43
C GLY A 99 22.52 -0.69 -21.11
N LEU A 100 22.39 0.59 -20.75
CA LEU A 100 22.96 1.17 -19.54
C LEU A 100 21.86 1.61 -18.55
N CYS A 101 22.25 1.64 -17.27
CA CYS A 101 21.44 2.08 -16.16
C CYS A 101 22.22 3.07 -15.28
N PRO A 102 21.54 3.89 -14.46
CA PRO A 102 22.18 4.75 -13.47
C PRO A 102 23.07 3.97 -12.49
N ASN A 103 24.03 4.66 -11.85
CA ASN A 103 24.92 4.04 -10.88
C ASN A 103 24.17 3.28 -9.77
N GLY A 104 24.63 2.06 -9.48
CA GLY A 104 24.00 1.16 -8.51
C GLY A 104 22.84 0.32 -9.08
N TYR A 105 22.62 0.36 -10.38
CA TYR A 105 21.63 -0.45 -11.09
C TYR A 105 22.29 -1.26 -12.23
N GLU A 106 21.71 -2.40 -12.54
CA GLU A 106 22.15 -3.32 -13.59
C GLU A 106 21.02 -3.51 -14.60
N CYS A 107 21.36 -3.50 -15.89
CA CYS A 107 20.41 -3.77 -16.96
C CYS A 107 20.20 -5.28 -17.09
N ARG A 108 18.96 -5.73 -16.89
CA ARG A 108 18.54 -7.12 -17.10
C ARG A 108 17.20 -7.11 -17.81
N ASP A 109 17.07 -7.86 -18.91
CA ASP A 109 15.81 -7.98 -19.67
C ASP A 109 15.19 -6.60 -20.01
N ASP A 110 16.01 -5.68 -20.55
CA ASP A 110 15.64 -4.28 -20.88
C ASP A 110 15.11 -3.44 -19.71
N ALA A 111 15.39 -3.85 -18.48
CA ALA A 111 14.97 -3.17 -17.26
C ALA A 111 16.14 -2.93 -16.29
N CYS A 112 16.13 -1.77 -15.63
CA CYS A 112 17.14 -1.39 -14.64
C CYS A 112 16.77 -1.86 -13.25
N PHE A 113 17.55 -2.79 -12.70
CA PHE A 113 17.35 -3.36 -11.36
C PHE A 113 18.42 -2.91 -10.37
N LYS A 114 18.03 -2.61 -9.13
CA LYS A 114 18.98 -2.24 -8.08
C LYS A 114 19.94 -3.41 -7.78
N VAL A 115 21.24 -3.14 -7.85
CA VAL A 115 22.25 -4.12 -7.44
C VAL A 115 22.15 -4.28 -5.92
N LYS A 116 21.86 -5.50 -5.46
CA LYS A 116 21.88 -5.79 -4.03
C LYS A 116 23.33 -5.71 -3.57
N ALA A 117 23.59 -4.86 -2.57
CA ALA A 117 24.87 -4.85 -1.91
C ALA A 117 25.17 -6.25 -1.34
N PRO A 118 26.42 -6.71 -1.36
CA PRO A 118 26.80 -8.00 -0.78
C PRO A 118 26.32 -8.10 0.67
N VAL A 119 25.98 -9.31 1.11
CA VAL A 119 25.54 -9.56 2.48
C VAL A 119 26.70 -9.19 3.42
N GLY A 120 26.49 -8.19 4.27
CA GLY A 120 27.53 -7.63 5.15
C GLY A 120 28.16 -6.31 4.66
N ALA A 121 27.73 -5.78 3.50
CA ALA A 121 28.13 -4.43 3.10
C ALA A 121 27.61 -3.41 4.11
N PRO A 122 28.45 -2.44 4.51
CA PRO A 122 28.07 -1.47 5.52
C PRO A 122 26.95 -0.58 4.99
N LYS A 123 25.90 -0.40 5.79
CA LYS A 123 24.70 0.30 5.35
C LYS A 123 24.95 1.80 5.42
N SER A 124 25.03 2.44 4.26
CA SER A 124 25.11 3.90 4.18
C SER A 124 23.82 4.53 4.71
N ILE A 125 23.93 5.48 5.65
CA ILE A 125 22.79 6.25 6.19
C ILE A 125 22.64 7.65 5.59
N GLY A 126 23.64 8.13 4.85
CA GLY A 126 23.62 9.45 4.22
C GLY A 126 25.01 9.90 3.81
N PRO A 127 25.13 11.10 3.20
CA PRO A 127 26.43 11.70 2.93
C PRO A 127 27.11 12.15 4.22
N CYS A 128 28.43 12.31 4.18
CA CYS A 128 29.14 12.99 5.25
C CYS A 128 28.78 14.47 5.29
N VAL A 129 28.68 15.05 6.48
CA VAL A 129 28.49 16.49 6.65
C VAL A 129 29.70 17.03 7.40
N ASN A 130 30.49 17.89 6.76
CA ASN A 130 31.77 18.39 7.32
C ASN A 130 32.69 17.27 7.81
N ASN A 131 32.80 16.18 7.03
CA ASN A 131 33.57 14.96 7.36
C ASN A 131 33.15 14.27 8.67
N LYS A 132 31.93 14.54 9.16
CA LYS A 132 31.36 13.93 10.36
C LYS A 132 30.11 13.12 10.03
N CYS A 133 29.88 12.11 10.86
CA CYS A 133 28.72 11.23 10.86
C CYS A 133 28.18 11.10 12.29
N PRO A 134 26.90 10.73 12.47
CA PRO A 134 26.35 10.44 13.80
C PRO A 134 27.05 9.25 14.46
N ASP A 135 26.88 9.10 15.77
CA ASP A 135 27.55 8.05 16.56
C ASP A 135 27.27 6.64 16.01
N GLY A 136 28.31 5.81 15.97
CA GLY A 136 28.27 4.46 15.39
C GLY A 136 28.49 4.40 13.88
N TYR A 137 28.78 5.54 13.23
CA TYR A 137 29.08 5.61 11.80
C TYR A 137 30.42 6.30 11.56
N SER A 138 31.03 6.03 10.41
CA SER A 138 32.21 6.77 9.96
C SER A 138 32.09 7.21 8.51
N CYS A 139 32.75 8.33 8.21
CA CYS A 139 32.77 8.88 6.88
C CYS A 139 33.76 8.10 6.01
N ASP A 140 33.22 7.35 5.05
CA ASP A 140 34.00 6.82 3.94
C ASP A 140 34.43 7.99 3.06
N GLN A 141 35.74 8.26 2.99
CA GLN A 141 36.29 9.36 2.19
C GLN A 141 36.28 9.09 0.68
N ALA A 142 36.20 7.83 0.25
CA ALA A 142 36.13 7.49 -1.17
C ALA A 142 34.73 7.77 -1.74
N GLU A 143 33.68 7.41 -0.99
CA GLU A 143 32.29 7.61 -1.44
C GLU A 143 31.61 8.86 -0.84
N TYR A 144 32.27 9.53 0.11
CA TYR A 144 31.72 10.64 0.90
C TYR A 144 30.39 10.30 1.60
N LYS A 145 30.30 9.07 2.15
CA LYS A 145 29.11 8.51 2.79
C LYS A 145 29.37 8.04 4.22
N CYS A 146 28.36 8.19 5.07
CA CYS A 146 28.35 7.66 6.43
C CYS A 146 27.96 6.18 6.41
N ILE A 147 28.93 5.32 6.72
CA ILE A 147 28.79 3.87 6.74
C ILE A 147 28.85 3.33 8.18
N SER A 148 28.08 2.28 8.47
CA SER A 148 28.12 1.58 9.77
C SER A 148 29.35 0.69 9.85
N HIS A 149 30.05 0.68 10.99
CA HIS A 149 31.05 -0.34 11.30
C HIS A 149 30.42 -1.66 11.73
#